data_AF-A0A060BW43-F1
#
_entry.id   AF-A0A060BW43-F1
#
_cell.length_a   1.000
_cell.length_b   1.000
_cell.length_c   1.000
_cell.angle_alpha   90.00
_cell.angle_beta   90.00
_cell.angle_gamma   90.00
#
_symmetry.space_group_name_H-M   'P 1'
#
loop_
_entity.id
_entity.type
_entity.pdbx_description
1 polymer ?
#
loop_
_entity_poly.entity_id
_entity_poly.type
_entity_poly.pdbx_seq_one_letter_code
_entity_poly.pdbx_strand_id
1 'polypeptide(L)' 'MDNIGLPNIIMGRRIMPELWQNAVTAEHIAQIVIPMLTDVKRHRELSDAMTAVRRTMGESGSIDRTATAILHFVKEKHAE' A
#
# COMPACT_ATOMS: atom_id res chain seq x y z
N MET A 1 -15.04 -2.85 -8.51
CA MET A 1 -13.75 -3.01 -7.82
C MET A 1 -12.70 -2.53 -8.79
N ASP A 2 -12.09 -1.38 -8.49
CA ASP A 2 -11.26 -0.68 -9.49
C ASP A 2 -9.77 -1.00 -9.35
N ASN A 3 -9.36 -1.60 -8.21
CA ASN A 3 -7.99 -2.00 -7.88
C ASN A 3 -7.99 -3.28 -7.03
N ILE A 4 -6.95 -4.12 -7.16
CA ILE A 4 -6.77 -5.34 -6.33
C ILE A 4 -5.50 -5.33 -5.48
N GLY A 5 -4.47 -4.59 -5.91
CA GLY A 5 -3.24 -4.42 -5.17
C GLY A 5 -3.45 -3.51 -3.98
N LEU A 6 -3.01 -3.96 -2.81
CA LEU A 6 -3.10 -3.19 -1.56
C LEU A 6 -2.58 -1.74 -1.69
N PRO A 7 -1.46 -1.44 -2.38
CA PRO A 7 -1.01 -0.07 -2.57
C PRO A 7 -2.04 0.83 -3.25
N ASN A 8 -2.76 0.33 -4.26
CA ASN A 8 -3.76 1.09 -4.98
C ASN A 8 -5.07 1.22 -4.20
N ILE A 9 -5.44 0.18 -3.43
CA ILE A 9 -6.60 0.19 -2.54
C ILE A 9 -6.42 1.25 -1.44
N ILE A 10 -5.27 1.25 -0.76
CA ILE A 10 -4.96 2.22 0.30
C ILE A 10 -5.02 3.65 -0.21
N MET A 11 -4.52 3.90 -1.42
CA MET A 11 -4.45 5.24 -2.00
C MET A 11 -5.74 5.68 -2.70
N GLY A 12 -6.72 4.78 -2.86
CA GLY A 12 -7.97 5.04 -3.58
C GLY A 12 -7.77 5.39 -5.07
N ARG A 13 -6.58 5.14 -5.62
CA ARG A 13 -6.22 5.42 -7.02
C ARG A 13 -5.07 4.52 -7.46
N ARG A 14 -4.91 4.35 -8.78
CA ARG A 14 -3.84 3.53 -9.34
C ARG A 14 -2.49 4.26 -9.27
N ILE A 15 -1.69 3.93 -8.26
CA ILE A 15 -0.31 4.42 -8.05
C ILE A 15 0.74 3.42 -8.52
N MET A 16 0.41 2.12 -8.53
CA MET A 16 1.25 1.03 -9.03
C MET A 16 0.57 0.37 -10.23
N PRO A 17 1.28 0.03 -11.31
CA PRO A 17 0.74 -0.81 -12.39
C PRO A 17 0.16 -2.14 -11.87
N GLU A 18 -0.95 -2.56 -12.46
CA GLU A 18 -1.58 -3.85 -12.22
C GLU A 18 -2.07 -4.43 -13.55
N LEU A 19 -1.59 -5.63 -13.90
CA LEU A 19 -2.08 -6.40 -15.04
C LEU A 19 -3.04 -7.48 -14.53
N TRP A 20 -4.22 -7.58 -15.15
CA TRP A 20 -5.29 -8.46 -14.69
C TRP A 20 -5.63 -9.49 -15.76
N GLN A 21 -5.78 -10.76 -15.34
CA GLN A 21 -6.27 -11.84 -16.19
C GLN A 21 -5.51 -11.88 -17.53
N ASN A 22 -6.22 -11.72 -18.65
CA ASN A 22 -5.66 -11.75 -20.00
C ASN A 22 -4.65 -10.62 -20.29
N ALA A 23 -4.61 -9.56 -19.48
CA ALA A 23 -3.59 -8.52 -19.63
C ALA A 23 -2.22 -8.97 -19.12
N VAL A 24 -2.14 -10.08 -18.36
CA VAL A 24 -0.88 -10.65 -17.86
C VAL A 24 -0.19 -11.44 -18.99
N THR A 25 0.39 -10.71 -19.94
CA THR A 25 1.20 -11.28 -21.03
C THR A 25 2.67 -10.88 -20.85
N ALA A 26 3.58 -11.64 -21.47
CA ALA A 26 5.01 -11.34 -21.40
C ALA A 26 5.31 -9.93 -21.94
N GLU A 27 4.65 -9.52 -23.02
CA GLU A 27 4.80 -8.21 -23.65
C GLU A 27 4.37 -7.08 -22.72
N HIS A 28 3.19 -7.19 -22.09
CA HIS A 28 2.70 -6.17 -21.16
C HIS A 28 3.55 -6.09 -19.90
N ILE A 29 4.01 -7.23 -19.37
CA ILE A 29 4.93 -7.26 -18.22
C ILE A 29 6.24 -6.54 -18.60
N ALA A 30 6.83 -6.86 -19.75
CA ALA A 30 8.07 -6.24 -20.20
C ALA A 30 7.92 -4.73 -20.40
N GLN A 31 6.83 -4.28 -21.04
CA GLN A 31 6.52 -2.87 -21.24
C GLN A 31 6.41 -2.08 -19.92
N ILE A 32 5.97 -2.72 -18.84
CA ILE A 32 5.88 -2.10 -17.52
C ILE A 32 7.22 -2.17 -16.78
N VAL A 33 7.81 -3.36 -16.69
CA VAL A 33 8.95 -3.63 -15.81
C VAL A 33 10.25 -3.06 -16.36
N ILE A 34 10.47 -3.08 -17.68
CA ILE A 34 11.72 -2.55 -18.26
C ILE A 34 11.91 -1.07 -17.89
N PRO A 35 10.95 -0.15 -18.15
CA PRO A 35 11.07 1.24 -17.71
C PRO A 35 11.21 1.39 -16.19
N MET A 36 10.57 0.52 -15.39
CA MET A 36 10.75 0.57 -13.93
C MET A 36 12.19 0.29 -13.49
N LEU A 37 12.92 -0.51 -14.26
CA LEU A 37 14.31 -0.88 -13.96
C LEU A 37 15.34 0.02 -14.64
N THR A 38 15.02 0.57 -15.81
CA THR A 38 16.00 1.28 -16.66
C THR A 38 15.80 2.80 -16.71
N ASP A 39 14.59 3.30 -16.44
CA ASP A 39 14.31 4.74 -16.36
C ASP A 39 14.35 5.21 -14.89
N VAL A 40 15.39 5.97 -14.55
CA VAL A 40 15.61 6.52 -13.21
C VAL A 40 14.45 7.40 -12.73
N LYS A 41 13.84 8.17 -13.63
CA LYS A 41 12.71 9.03 -13.28
C LYS A 41 11.50 8.16 -12.93
N ARG A 42 11.20 7.17 -13.77
CA ARG A 42 10.08 6.25 -13.55
C ARG A 42 10.25 5.43 -12.27
N HIS A 43 11.46 4.93 -12.03
CA HIS A 43 11.80 4.22 -10.79
C HIS A 43 11.55 5.11 -9.56
N ARG A 44 12.03 6.36 -9.61
CA ARG A 44 11.86 7.31 -8.50
C ARG A 44 10.39 7.64 -8.23
N GLU A 45 9.60 7.89 -9.26
CA GLU A 45 8.16 8.13 -9.13
C GLU A 45 7.44 6.99 -8.39
N LEU A 46 7.75 5.74 -8.74
CA LEU A 46 7.13 4.58 -8.10
C LEU A 46 7.63 4.34 -6.67
N SER A 47 8.91 4.61 -6.41
CA SER A 47 9.48 4.56 -5.05
C SER A 47 8.85 5.62 -4.14
N ASP A 48 8.69 6.84 -4.64
CA ASP A 48 8.05 7.94 -3.91
C ASP A 48 6.56 7.62 -3.67
N ALA A 49 5.87 7.04 -4.65
CA ALA A 49 4.49 6.57 -4.48
C ALA A 49 4.37 5.50 -3.38
N MET A 50 5.27 4.51 -3.35
CA MET A 50 5.28 3.49 -2.29
C MET A 50 5.66 4.06 -0.92
N THR A 51 6.50 5.09 -0.88
CA THR A 51 6.79 5.84 0.35
C THR A 51 5.54 6.54 0.88
N ALA A 52 4.71 7.11 -0.01
CA ALA A 52 3.43 7.69 0.37
C ALA A 52 2.45 6.62 0.91
N VAL A 53 2.37 5.44 0.28
CA VAL A 53 1.57 4.31 0.79
C VAL A 53 1.96 3.97 2.22
N ARG A 54 3.27 3.83 2.49
CA ARG A 54 3.78 3.54 3.83
C ARG A 54 3.36 4.61 4.85
N ARG A 55 3.39 5.88 4.49
CA ARG A 55 2.94 6.98 5.36
C ARG A 55 1.43 6.89 5.65
N THR A 56 0.62 6.59 4.64
CA THR A 56 -0.84 6.43 4.79
C THR A 56 -1.20 5.25 5.68
N MET A 57 -0.44 4.16 5.65
CA MET A 57 -0.67 3.00 6.53
C MET A 57 -0.41 3.28 8.02
N GLY A 58 0.22 4.42 8.34
CA GLY A 58 0.57 4.79 9.70
C GLY A 58 1.85 4.11 10.19
N GLU A 59 2.13 4.33 11.47
CA GLU A 59 3.36 3.88 12.11
C GLU A 59 3.30 2.41 12.54
N SER A 60 4.47 1.78 12.64
CA SER A 60 4.64 0.45 13.24
C SER A 60 4.10 0.41 14.68
N GLY A 61 3.86 -0.80 15.22
CA GLY A 61 3.34 -0.96 16.58
C GLY A 61 1.80 -1.00 16.65
N SER A 62 1.14 -1.44 15.58
CA SER A 62 -0.32 -1.62 15.57
C SER A 62 -0.79 -2.54 16.68
N ILE A 63 -0.03 -3.61 16.98
CA ILE A 63 -0.34 -4.56 18.07
C ILE A 63 -0.29 -3.85 19.43
N ASP A 64 0.80 -3.13 19.73
CA ASP A 64 0.96 -2.43 21.01
C ASP A 64 -0.09 -1.34 21.21
N ARG A 65 -0.39 -0.56 20.16
CA ARG A 65 -1.46 0.44 20.18
C ARG A 65 -2.82 -0.21 20.42
N THR A 66 -3.08 -1.36 19.79
CA THR A 66 -4.34 -2.10 19.99
C THR A 66 -4.45 -2.63 21.41
N ALA A 67 -3.40 -3.24 21.95
CA ALA A 67 -3.38 -3.74 23.32
C ALA A 67 -3.59 -2.60 24.34
N THR A 68 -2.93 -1.46 24.13
CA THR A 68 -3.10 -0.26 24.96
C THR A 68 -4.54 0.27 24.90
N ALA A 69 -5.13 0.33 23.71
CA ALA A 69 -6.51 0.77 23.52
C ALA A 69 -7.52 -0.14 24.24
N ILE A 70 -7.33 -1.46 24.16
CA ILE A 70 -8.18 -2.44 24.88
C ILE A 70 -8.06 -2.24 26.40
N LEU A 71 -6.84 -2.11 26.92
CA LEU A 71 -6.63 -1.92 28.35
C LEU A 71 -7.28 -0.62 28.86
N HIS A 72 -7.20 0.46 28.08
CA HIS A 72 -7.85 1.74 28.39
C HIS A 72 -9.38 1.57 28.46
N PHE A 73 -9.97 0.99 27.42
CA PHE A 73 -11.41 0.76 27.33
C PHE A 73 -11.95 -0.05 28.53
N VAL A 74 -11.25 -1.12 28.91
CA VAL A 74 -11.63 -1.95 30.07
C VAL A 74 -11.57 -1.15 31.37
N LYS A 75 -10.51 -0.34 31.58
CA LYS A 75 -10.36 0.47 32.80
C LYS A 75 -11.44 1.54 32.94
N GLU A 76 -11.81 2.22 31.84
CA GLU A 76 -12.89 3.20 31.85
C GLU A 76 -14.23 2.57 32.23
N LYS A 77 -14.53 1.38 31.70
CA LYS A 77 -15.78 0.65 31.98
C LYS A 77 -15.90 0.10 33.40
N HIS A 78 -14.78 -0.10 34.11
CA HIS A 78 -14.77 -0.55 35.51
C HIS A 78 -14.78 0.61 36.52
N ALA A 79 -14.63 1.86 36.06
CA ALA A 79 -14.70 3.05 36.90
C ALA A 79 -16.12 3.69 36.95
N GLU A 80 -17.06 3.18 36.14
CA GLU A 80 -18.52 3.43 36.19
C GLU A 80 -19.22 2.37 37.05
#